data_AF-A0A7X7QJS5-F1
#
_entry.id   AF-A0A7X7QJS5-F1
#
_cell.length_a   1.000
_cell.length_b   1.000
_cell.length_c   1.000
_cell.angle_alpha   90.00
_cell.angle_beta   90.00
_cell.angle_gamma   90.00
#
_symmetry.space_group_name_H-M   'P 1'
#
loop_
_entity.id
_entity.type
_entity.pdbx_description
1 polymer ?
#
loop_
_entity_poly.entity_id
_entity_poly.type
_entity_poly.pdbx_seq_one_letter_code
_entity_poly.pdbx_strand_id
1 'polypeptide(L)'
;MDQRGHCQWACRLFLSGVLLLGLLGCGRKPVPPLDTVPSQLLRDACEALVAGDTRRSRDLLQRLADTPEGEAVAMVALERLEQHAALAEINQLLRAGRLDDANRLVREATGPAAKAAAQAEPVVEALLRLQAYLAQRPFATSEAAERALQSLETARTELDASPAFIAFLDAETVALDALRRREEDQVVASLVGELDEAAVSGRPPASLRLAHLAALRPQHLLLRTLAAGTDDRALAALARESAVADDARRAFEVGLCLAWPALSESAWRGLVPVLRQGTPAGHAGLLLQAAACAEGGDYETAVRHLHALAEVPSVDAGHVERLLSRYVVAPRQTQAWCWQTPSPGVAEILASIIQLRTSRPR
;
A
#
# COMPACT_ATOMS: atom_id res chain seq x y z
N MET A 1 34.89 38.20 104.55
CA MET A 1 35.89 37.20 104.14
C MET A 1 35.91 36.12 105.21
N ASP A 2 35.59 34.85 105.03
CA ASP A 2 34.81 34.11 104.02
C ASP A 2 34.80 32.65 104.53
N GLN A 3 33.94 32.32 105.50
CA GLN A 3 33.80 30.94 106.01
C GLN A 3 32.59 30.20 105.40
N ARG A 4 32.01 30.74 104.33
CA ARG A 4 30.94 30.09 103.56
C ARG A 4 31.47 29.22 102.40
N GLY A 5 32.78 29.21 102.17
CA GLY A 5 33.40 28.51 101.04
C GLY A 5 33.59 26.99 101.20
N HIS A 6 33.74 26.46 102.42
CA HIS A 6 34.12 25.05 102.59
C HIS A 6 32.95 24.05 102.53
N CYS A 7 31.71 24.49 102.80
CA CYS A 7 30.54 23.61 102.72
C CYS A 7 30.06 23.38 101.26
N GLN A 8 30.44 24.24 100.32
CA GLN A 8 30.11 24.07 98.90
C GLN A 8 31.02 23.07 98.17
N TRP A 9 32.25 22.84 98.66
CA TRP A 9 33.18 21.89 98.03
C TRP A 9 32.86 20.43 98.40
N ALA A 10 32.38 20.17 99.62
CA ALA A 10 31.94 18.83 100.03
C ALA A 10 30.67 18.38 99.28
N CYS A 11 29.70 19.27 99.09
CA CYS A 11 28.51 18.97 98.27
C CYS A 11 28.84 18.76 96.79
N ARG A 12 29.83 19.49 96.23
CA ARG A 12 30.26 19.31 94.83
C ARG A 12 31.07 18.02 94.60
N LEU A 13 31.85 17.57 95.58
CA LEU A 13 32.56 16.28 95.52
C LEU A 13 31.60 15.08 95.69
N PHE A 14 30.56 15.21 96.52
CA PHE A 14 29.55 14.15 96.66
C PHE A 14 28.65 14.05 95.42
N LEU A 15 28.25 15.19 94.82
CA LEU A 15 27.49 15.21 93.57
C LEU A 15 28.29 14.69 92.37
N SER A 16 29.60 14.95 92.30
CA SER A 16 30.45 14.37 91.24
C SER A 16 30.76 12.89 91.46
N GLY A 17 30.83 12.41 92.71
CA GLY A 17 30.90 10.98 93.03
C GLY A 17 29.62 10.22 92.70
N VAL A 18 28.45 10.80 92.96
CA VAL A 18 27.13 10.20 92.62
C VAL A 18 26.85 10.25 91.11
N LEU A 19 27.33 11.27 90.38
CA LEU A 19 27.27 11.31 88.91
C LEU A 19 28.22 10.30 88.25
N LEU A 20 29.39 10.01 88.84
CA LEU A 20 30.28 8.94 88.36
C LEU A 20 29.76 7.54 88.68
N LEU A 21 29.08 7.35 89.82
CA LEU A 21 28.40 6.09 90.16
C LEU A 21 27.08 5.88 89.38
N GLY A 22 26.41 6.95 88.95
CA GLY A 22 25.21 6.91 88.11
C GLY A 22 25.46 6.55 86.63
N LEU A 23 26.70 6.71 86.14
CA LEU A 23 27.09 6.31 84.78
C LEU A 23 27.54 4.83 84.67
N LEU A 24 27.61 4.11 85.80
CA LEU A 24 27.95 2.69 85.85
C LEU A 24 26.74 1.78 86.14
N GLY A 25 25.52 2.33 86.19
CA GLY A 25 24.36 1.66 86.76
C GLY A 25 23.10 1.57 85.90
N CYS A 26 23.16 1.82 84.58
CA CYS A 26 22.08 1.41 83.69
C CYS A 26 22.51 0.11 83.02
N GLY A 27 21.88 -1.00 83.43
CA GLY A 27 21.96 -2.29 82.77
C GLY A 27 21.56 -2.16 81.30
N ARG A 28 22.50 -1.73 80.47
CA ARG A 28 22.43 -1.92 79.03
C ARG A 28 22.37 -3.43 78.85
N LYS A 29 21.21 -3.94 78.43
CA LYS A 29 21.22 -5.13 77.58
C LYS A 29 22.33 -4.89 76.56
N PRO A 30 23.29 -5.82 76.39
CA PRO A 30 24.34 -5.63 75.41
C PRO A 30 23.64 -5.25 74.11
N VAL A 31 23.98 -4.07 73.58
CA VAL A 31 23.61 -3.75 72.20
C VAL A 31 24.17 -4.93 71.40
N PRO A 32 23.33 -5.68 70.66
CA PRO A 32 23.82 -6.82 69.90
C PRO A 32 24.98 -6.32 69.04
N PRO A 33 26.09 -7.06 68.96
CA PRO A 33 27.22 -6.66 68.12
C PRO A 33 26.66 -6.34 66.74
N LEU A 34 26.97 -5.16 66.22
CA LEU A 34 26.55 -4.76 64.88
C LEU A 34 27.20 -5.75 63.93
N ASP A 35 26.44 -6.72 63.43
CA ASP A 35 26.97 -7.70 62.50
C ASP A 35 27.26 -6.94 61.20
N THR A 36 28.54 -6.73 60.91
CA THR A 36 28.98 -5.94 59.74
C THR A 36 28.92 -6.76 58.46
N VAL A 37 28.77 -8.08 58.59
CA VAL A 37 28.76 -9.05 57.48
C VAL A 37 27.63 -8.78 56.48
N PRO A 38 26.35 -8.57 56.88
CA PRO A 38 25.29 -8.27 55.93
C PRO A 38 25.51 -6.97 55.16
N SER A 39 26.03 -5.94 55.84
CA SER A 39 26.33 -4.64 55.22
C SER A 39 27.52 -4.72 54.24
N GLN A 40 28.54 -5.53 54.57
CA GLN A 40 29.69 -5.78 53.69
C GLN A 40 29.28 -6.61 52.47
N LEU A 41 28.50 -7.68 52.65
CA LEU A 41 27.99 -8.51 51.54
C LEU A 41 27.14 -7.69 50.57
N LEU A 42 26.26 -6.83 51.08
CA LEU A 42 25.45 -5.93 50.23
C LEU A 42 26.33 -4.95 49.46
N ARG A 43 27.34 -4.36 50.11
CA ARG A 43 28.27 -3.42 49.47
C ARG A 43 29.08 -4.12 48.37
N ASP A 44 29.65 -5.27 48.66
CA ASP A 44 30.46 -6.04 47.71
C ASP A 44 29.60 -6.54 46.53
N ALA A 45 28.34 -6.90 46.78
CA ALA A 45 27.38 -7.28 45.73
C ALA A 45 27.07 -6.11 44.78
N CYS A 46 26.91 -4.90 45.32
CA CYS A 46 26.73 -3.67 44.54
C CYS A 46 28.00 -3.31 43.75
N GLU A 47 29.19 -3.41 44.36
CA GLU A 47 30.46 -3.17 43.68
C GLU A 47 30.67 -4.17 42.53
N ALA A 48 30.32 -5.45 42.72
CA ALA A 48 30.35 -6.46 41.67
C ALA A 48 29.38 -6.16 40.51
N LEU A 49 28.17 -5.65 40.81
CA LEU A 49 27.21 -5.22 39.79
C LEU A 49 27.73 -4.05 38.95
N VAL A 50 28.33 -3.04 39.60
CA VAL A 50 28.92 -1.89 38.91
C VAL A 50 30.09 -2.33 38.01
N ALA A 51 30.85 -3.33 38.44
CA ALA A 51 31.92 -3.94 37.65
C ALA A 51 31.42 -4.87 36.52
N GLY A 52 30.10 -5.11 36.42
CA GLY A 52 29.49 -6.01 35.43
C GLY A 52 29.58 -7.50 35.76
N ASP A 53 30.10 -7.87 36.94
CA ASP A 53 30.22 -9.26 37.39
C ASP A 53 28.92 -9.73 38.05
N THR A 54 27.95 -10.06 37.20
CA THR A 54 26.61 -10.48 37.61
C THR A 54 26.60 -11.82 38.34
N ARG A 55 27.58 -12.70 38.06
CA ARG A 55 27.73 -14.00 38.75
C ARG A 55 28.19 -13.78 40.19
N ARG A 56 29.26 -13.01 40.37
CA ARG A 56 29.77 -12.69 41.72
C ARG A 56 28.76 -11.93 42.56
N SER A 57 28.02 -10.99 41.97
CA SER A 57 26.95 -10.30 42.69
C SER A 57 25.85 -11.25 43.15
N ARG A 58 25.42 -12.18 42.29
CA ARG A 58 24.42 -13.20 42.64
C ARG A 58 24.89 -14.07 43.80
N ASP A 59 26.13 -14.55 43.76
CA ASP A 59 26.70 -15.39 44.83
C ASP A 59 26.74 -14.65 46.18
N LEU A 60 27.09 -13.36 46.17
CA LEU A 60 27.12 -12.53 47.37
C LEU A 60 25.72 -12.24 47.93
N LEU A 61 24.75 -12.01 47.05
CA LEU A 61 23.35 -11.86 47.45
C LEU A 61 22.75 -13.18 47.97
N GLN A 62 23.13 -14.32 47.41
CA GLN A 62 22.72 -15.64 47.91
C GLN A 62 23.22 -15.86 49.34
N ARG A 63 24.48 -15.53 49.61
CA ARG A 63 25.06 -15.60 50.96
C ARG A 63 24.41 -14.61 51.94
N LEU A 64 23.97 -13.46 51.46
CA LEU A 64 23.19 -12.51 52.25
C LEU A 64 21.79 -13.07 52.57
N ALA A 65 21.19 -13.80 51.62
CA ALA A 65 19.89 -14.45 51.81
C ALA A 65 19.93 -15.54 52.90
N ASP A 66 21.07 -16.22 53.06
CA ASP A 66 21.28 -17.23 54.11
C ASP A 66 21.34 -16.62 55.53
N THR A 67 21.36 -15.28 55.66
CA THR A 67 21.31 -14.57 56.95
C THR A 67 19.90 -14.05 57.25
N PRO A 68 19.35 -14.28 58.47
CA PRO A 68 17.96 -13.91 58.78
C PRO A 68 17.72 -12.39 58.75
N GLU A 69 18.76 -11.59 58.97
CA GLU A 69 18.67 -10.12 58.92
C GLU A 69 18.73 -9.56 57.48
N GLY A 70 19.31 -10.32 56.54
CA GLY A 70 19.51 -9.93 55.14
C GLY A 70 18.53 -10.55 54.15
N GLU A 71 17.79 -11.60 54.56
CA GLU A 71 16.94 -12.44 53.70
C GLU A 71 15.98 -11.63 52.82
N ALA A 72 15.16 -10.76 53.42
CA ALA A 72 14.14 -10.02 52.68
C ALA A 72 14.74 -9.09 51.60
N VAL A 73 15.85 -8.42 51.91
CA VAL A 73 16.51 -7.49 50.98
C VAL A 73 17.24 -8.27 49.88
N ALA A 74 17.92 -9.35 50.25
CA ALA A 74 18.64 -10.21 49.33
C ALA A 74 17.69 -10.87 48.32
N MET A 75 16.54 -11.36 48.77
CA MET A 75 15.53 -11.98 47.91
C MET A 75 15.00 -10.99 46.87
N VAL A 76 14.65 -9.76 47.27
CA VAL A 76 14.20 -8.72 46.32
C VAL A 76 15.31 -8.37 45.31
N ALA A 77 16.56 -8.26 45.77
CA ALA A 77 17.70 -7.96 44.90
C ALA A 77 17.97 -9.11 43.90
N LEU A 78 17.90 -10.36 44.35
CA LEU A 78 18.04 -11.55 43.50
C LEU A 78 16.94 -11.63 42.44
N GLU A 79 15.68 -11.42 42.83
CA GLU A 79 14.56 -11.36 41.87
C GLU A 79 14.79 -10.29 40.80
N ARG A 80 15.29 -9.12 41.20
CA ARG A 80 15.55 -8.02 40.27
C ARG A 80 16.72 -8.31 39.34
N LEU A 81 17.77 -8.94 39.85
CA LEU A 81 18.93 -9.36 39.06
C LEU A 81 18.53 -10.43 38.02
N GLU A 82 17.67 -11.37 38.39
CA GLU A 82 17.10 -12.35 37.47
C GLU A 82 16.22 -11.70 36.39
N GLN A 83 15.36 -10.75 36.75
CA GLN A 83 14.57 -9.98 35.78
C GLN A 83 15.47 -9.25 34.76
N HIS A 84 16.53 -8.58 35.23
CA HIS A 84 17.46 -7.87 34.35
C HIS A 84 18.23 -8.82 33.43
N ALA A 85 18.66 -9.97 33.94
CA ALA A 85 19.33 -10.99 33.13
C ALA A 85 18.41 -11.52 32.03
N ALA A 86 17.15 -11.85 32.35
CA ALA A 86 16.16 -12.31 31.38
C ALA A 86 15.88 -11.25 30.29
N LEU A 87 15.70 -9.98 30.66
CA LEU A 87 15.54 -8.89 29.69
C LEU A 87 16.77 -8.71 28.79
N ALA A 88 17.98 -8.86 29.34
CA ALA A 88 19.21 -8.75 28.57
C ALA A 88 19.31 -9.85 27.52
N GLU A 89 18.95 -11.09 27.88
CA GLU A 89 18.92 -12.23 26.98
C GLU A 89 17.88 -12.07 25.86
N ILE A 90 16.65 -11.64 26.19
CA ILE A 90 15.61 -11.35 25.20
C ILE A 90 16.10 -10.28 24.23
N ASN A 91 16.65 -9.17 24.72
CA ASN A 91 17.18 -8.11 23.88
C ASN A 91 18.32 -8.58 22.98
N GLN A 92 19.17 -9.50 23.45
CA GLN A 92 20.22 -10.09 22.62
C GLN A 92 19.63 -10.93 21.48
N LEU A 93 18.61 -11.74 21.75
CA LEU A 93 17.92 -12.54 20.73
C LEU A 93 17.21 -11.64 19.70
N LEU A 94 16.54 -10.59 20.16
CA LEU A 94 15.88 -9.61 19.28
C LEU A 94 16.89 -8.89 18.37
N ARG A 95 18.02 -8.44 18.92
CA ARG A 95 19.12 -7.83 18.14
C ARG A 95 19.74 -8.78 17.12
N ALA A 96 19.78 -10.07 17.44
CA ALA A 96 20.26 -11.11 16.53
C ALA A 96 19.20 -11.54 15.49
N GLY A 97 17.99 -10.99 15.53
CA GLY A 97 16.89 -11.37 14.65
C GLY A 97 16.30 -12.76 14.93
N ARG A 98 16.64 -13.38 16.07
CA ARG A 98 16.16 -14.72 16.47
C ARG A 98 14.80 -14.62 17.15
N LEU A 99 13.78 -14.19 16.40
CA LEU A 99 12.44 -13.89 16.93
C LEU A 99 11.74 -15.11 17.52
N ASP A 100 11.85 -16.28 16.89
CA ASP A 100 11.24 -17.52 17.39
C ASP A 100 11.83 -17.97 18.73
N ASP A 101 13.14 -17.79 18.91
CA ASP A 101 13.83 -18.13 20.16
C ASP A 101 13.49 -17.12 21.26
N ALA A 102 13.37 -15.83 20.92
CA ALA A 102 12.90 -14.80 21.86
C ALA A 102 11.46 -15.09 22.32
N ASN A 103 10.57 -15.46 21.39
CA ASN A 103 9.19 -15.84 21.70
C ASN A 103 9.11 -17.09 22.58
N ARG A 104 9.95 -18.10 22.30
CA ARG A 104 10.03 -19.29 23.15
C ARG A 104 10.44 -18.93 24.58
N LEU A 105 11.48 -18.11 24.74
CA LEU A 105 11.98 -17.69 26.05
C LEU A 105 10.92 -16.87 26.81
N VAL A 106 10.18 -15.98 26.13
CA VAL A 106 9.06 -15.24 26.73
C VAL A 106 7.96 -16.20 27.22
N ARG A 107 7.56 -17.18 26.40
CA ARG A 107 6.47 -18.12 26.75
C ARG A 107 6.83 -19.12 27.83
N GLU A 108 8.09 -19.52 27.91
CA GLU A 108 8.60 -20.51 28.87
C GLU A 108 9.09 -19.86 30.19
N ALA A 109 9.12 -18.52 30.28
CA ALA A 109 9.62 -17.81 31.45
C ALA A 109 8.73 -18.05 32.69
N THR A 110 9.37 -18.48 33.78
CA THR A 110 8.73 -18.69 35.08
C THR A 110 9.39 -17.87 36.19
N GLY A 111 8.69 -17.66 37.31
CA GLY A 111 9.24 -16.98 38.47
C GLY A 111 9.59 -15.51 38.18
N PRO A 112 10.71 -14.98 38.69
CA PRO A 112 11.10 -13.58 38.47
C PRO A 112 11.29 -13.21 36.99
N ALA A 113 11.71 -14.16 36.15
CA ALA A 113 11.83 -13.97 34.70
C ALA A 113 10.48 -13.73 34.01
N ALA A 114 9.36 -14.18 34.58
CA ALA A 114 8.03 -13.96 34.00
C ALA A 114 7.65 -12.47 33.96
N LYS A 115 8.10 -11.67 34.93
CA LYS A 115 7.89 -10.21 34.93
C LYS A 115 8.65 -9.52 33.80
N ALA A 116 9.83 -10.03 33.45
CA ALA A 116 10.62 -9.56 32.33
C ALA A 116 9.98 -9.97 30.99
N ALA A 117 9.55 -11.23 30.88
CA ALA A 117 8.84 -11.74 29.72
C ALA A 117 7.57 -10.94 29.42
N ALA A 118 6.75 -10.66 30.43
CA ALA A 118 5.53 -9.86 30.27
C ALA A 118 5.79 -8.43 29.75
N GLN A 119 6.98 -7.86 30.02
CA GLN A 119 7.36 -6.54 29.47
C GLN A 119 7.80 -6.63 28.01
N ALA A 120 8.41 -7.74 27.60
CA ALA A 120 8.95 -7.92 26.26
C ALA A 120 7.95 -8.57 25.28
N GLU A 121 6.94 -9.26 25.78
CA GLU A 121 5.92 -9.98 25.01
C GLU A 121 5.28 -9.11 23.90
N PRO A 122 4.81 -7.87 24.16
CA PRO A 122 4.20 -7.04 23.12
C PRO A 122 5.15 -6.75 21.95
N VAL A 123 6.41 -6.46 22.27
CA VAL A 123 7.45 -6.16 21.26
C VAL A 123 7.78 -7.40 20.43
N VAL A 124 7.91 -8.56 21.08
CA VAL A 124 8.21 -9.82 20.39
C VAL A 124 7.05 -10.21 19.48
N GLU A 125 5.80 -10.12 19.95
CA GLU A 125 4.61 -10.39 19.13
C GLU A 125 4.52 -9.43 17.94
N ALA A 126 4.77 -8.14 18.16
CA ALA A 126 4.77 -7.12 17.12
C ALA A 126 5.79 -7.42 16.02
N LEU A 127 7.02 -7.83 16.39
CA LEU A 127 8.07 -8.18 15.44
C LEU A 127 7.76 -9.48 14.68
N LEU A 128 7.15 -10.47 15.32
CA LEU A 128 6.69 -11.70 14.64
C LEU A 128 5.58 -11.39 13.62
N ARG A 129 4.64 -10.50 13.95
CA ARG A 129 3.62 -10.04 12.99
C ARG A 129 4.24 -9.32 11.81
N LEU A 130 5.24 -8.46 12.05
CA LEU A 130 6.00 -7.81 10.98
C LEU A 130 6.73 -8.84 10.11
N GLN A 131 7.33 -9.87 10.69
CA GLN A 131 7.96 -10.96 9.94
C GLN A 131 6.95 -11.71 9.06
N ALA A 132 5.77 -12.01 9.60
CA ALA A 132 4.69 -12.67 8.86
C ALA A 132 4.15 -11.80 7.71
N TYR A 133 4.09 -10.48 7.89
CA TYR A 133 3.78 -9.52 6.82
C TYR A 133 4.83 -9.57 5.71
N LEU A 134 6.11 -9.48 6.07
CA LEU A 134 7.21 -9.46 5.11
C LEU A 134 7.29 -10.76 4.30
N ALA A 135 6.93 -11.90 4.90
CA ALA A 135 6.91 -13.20 4.22
C ALA A 135 5.85 -13.32 3.11
N GLN A 136 4.80 -12.48 3.13
CA GLN A 136 3.73 -12.50 2.13
C GLN A 136 4.05 -11.66 0.88
N ARG A 137 5.11 -10.85 0.91
CA ARG A 137 5.50 -9.97 -0.20
C ARG A 137 6.17 -10.78 -1.32
N PRO A 138 5.95 -10.41 -2.60
CA PRO A 138 5.11 -9.30 -3.10
C PRO A 138 3.62 -9.65 -3.17
N PHE A 139 2.75 -8.67 -2.94
CA PHE A 139 1.30 -8.85 -3.05
C PHE A 139 0.83 -8.78 -4.50
N ALA A 140 -0.10 -9.68 -4.85
CA ALA A 140 -0.71 -9.71 -6.18
C ALA A 140 -1.82 -8.66 -6.36
N THR A 141 -2.57 -8.36 -5.29
CA THR A 141 -3.70 -7.42 -5.31
C THR A 141 -3.66 -6.40 -4.18
N SER A 142 -4.34 -5.27 -4.38
CA SER A 142 -4.36 -4.16 -3.41
C SER A 142 -5.12 -4.55 -2.17
N GLU A 143 -6.18 -5.33 -2.33
CA GLU A 143 -6.97 -5.87 -1.23
C GLU A 143 -6.13 -6.81 -0.34
N ALA A 144 -5.28 -7.65 -0.93
CA ALA A 144 -4.41 -8.54 -0.16
C ALA A 144 -3.36 -7.73 0.63
N ALA A 145 -2.75 -6.71 0.00
CA ALA A 145 -1.80 -5.82 0.64
C ALA A 145 -2.46 -5.01 1.79
N GLU A 146 -3.68 -4.50 1.56
CA GLU A 146 -4.45 -3.76 2.57
C GLU A 146 -4.83 -4.64 3.76
N ARG A 147 -5.31 -5.87 3.52
CA ARG A 147 -5.59 -6.84 4.59
C ARG A 147 -4.33 -7.17 5.40
N ALA A 148 -3.18 -7.30 4.73
CA ALA A 148 -1.91 -7.54 5.40
C ALA A 148 -1.48 -6.32 6.25
N LEU A 149 -1.64 -5.09 5.75
CA LEU A 149 -1.36 -3.87 6.52
C LEU A 149 -2.28 -3.72 7.72
N GLN A 150 -3.58 -4.00 7.57
CA GLN A 150 -4.54 -3.99 8.68
C GLN A 150 -4.15 -4.96 9.80
N SER A 151 -3.55 -6.11 9.45
CA SER A 151 -3.08 -7.07 10.46
C SER A 151 -1.98 -6.50 11.38
N LEU A 152 -1.21 -5.51 10.90
CA LEU A 152 -0.17 -4.82 11.65
C LEU A 152 -0.72 -3.72 12.58
N GLU A 153 -1.96 -3.26 12.40
CA GLU A 153 -2.53 -2.19 13.23
C GLU A 153 -2.57 -2.56 14.72
N THR A 154 -2.82 -3.84 15.03
CA THR A 154 -2.81 -4.37 16.40
C THR A 154 -1.43 -4.32 17.07
N ALA A 155 -0.35 -4.28 16.29
CA ALA A 155 1.04 -4.21 16.75
C ALA A 155 1.62 -2.80 16.69
N ARG A 156 0.82 -1.82 16.25
CA ARG A 156 1.30 -0.50 15.86
C ARG A 156 1.90 0.31 17.01
N THR A 157 1.37 0.17 18.22
CA THR A 157 1.89 0.86 19.42
C THR A 157 3.37 0.57 19.66
N GLU A 158 3.80 -0.67 19.46
CA GLU A 158 5.20 -1.07 19.68
C GLU A 158 6.08 -0.77 18.47
N LEU A 159 5.54 -0.95 17.25
CA LEU A 159 6.31 -0.75 16.01
C LEU A 159 6.57 0.74 15.72
N ASP A 160 5.62 1.62 16.03
CA ASP A 160 5.75 3.07 15.82
C ASP A 160 6.83 3.71 16.71
N ALA A 161 7.35 3.00 17.70
CA ALA A 161 8.52 3.43 18.46
C ALA A 161 9.80 3.50 17.60
N SER A 162 9.82 2.84 16.44
CA SER A 162 10.95 2.82 15.52
C SER A 162 10.76 3.78 14.34
N PRO A 163 11.62 4.80 14.17
CA PRO A 163 11.59 5.69 13.00
C PRO A 163 11.75 4.95 11.67
N ALA A 164 12.48 3.82 11.67
CA ALA A 164 12.66 3.00 10.49
C ALA A 164 11.36 2.28 10.09
N PHE A 165 10.54 1.87 11.06
CA PHE A 165 9.24 1.27 10.79
C PHE A 165 8.26 2.31 10.23
N ILE A 166 8.24 3.53 10.76
CA ILE A 166 7.41 4.62 10.23
C ILE A 166 7.75 4.88 8.75
N ALA A 167 9.04 5.03 8.42
CA ALA A 167 9.47 5.23 7.04
C ALA A 167 9.11 4.04 6.13
N PHE A 168 9.17 2.81 6.64
CA PHE A 168 8.72 1.62 5.94
C PHE A 168 7.20 1.65 5.67
N LEU A 169 6.39 2.02 6.67
CA LEU A 169 4.94 2.09 6.54
C LEU A 169 4.50 3.16 5.51
N ASP A 170 5.17 4.30 5.50
CA ASP A 170 4.95 5.34 4.49
C ASP A 170 5.24 4.82 3.08
N ALA A 171 6.35 4.09 2.91
CA ALA A 171 6.71 3.49 1.63
C ALA A 171 5.70 2.41 1.19
N GLU A 172 5.21 1.58 2.12
CA GLU A 172 4.19 0.56 1.82
C GLU A 172 2.85 1.20 1.46
N THR A 173 2.48 2.33 2.08
CA THR A 173 1.25 3.07 1.73
C THR A 173 1.33 3.61 0.30
N VAL A 174 2.49 4.18 -0.10
CA VAL A 174 2.74 4.61 -1.47
C VAL A 174 2.70 3.43 -2.45
N ALA A 175 3.24 2.27 -2.06
CA ALA A 175 3.21 1.06 -2.87
C ALA A 175 1.77 0.53 -3.05
N LEU A 176 0.95 0.56 -2.00
CA LEU A 176 -0.46 0.18 -2.06
C LEU A 176 -1.25 1.09 -3.03
N ASP A 177 -1.05 2.41 -2.94
CA ASP A 177 -1.71 3.36 -3.84
C ASP A 177 -1.29 3.15 -5.30
N ALA A 178 0.00 2.88 -5.55
CA ALA A 178 0.49 2.55 -6.88
C ALA A 178 -0.14 1.26 -7.41
N LEU A 179 -0.36 0.26 -6.54
CA LEU A 179 -0.99 -1.00 -6.92
C LEU A 179 -2.48 -0.84 -7.21
N ARG A 180 -3.21 -0.07 -6.39
CA ARG A 180 -4.61 0.31 -6.66
C ARG A 180 -4.78 1.02 -8.00
N ARG A 181 -3.90 1.97 -8.31
CA ARG A 181 -3.92 2.67 -9.61
C ARG A 181 -3.70 1.71 -10.78
N ARG A 182 -2.75 0.78 -10.66
CA ARG A 182 -2.50 -0.23 -11.71
C ARG A 182 -3.70 -1.13 -11.93
N GLU A 183 -4.35 -1.59 -10.87
CA GLU A 183 -5.57 -2.39 -10.97
C GLU A 183 -6.70 -1.61 -11.62
N GLU A 184 -6.90 -0.34 -11.22
CA GLU A 184 -7.90 0.52 -11.84
C GLU A 184 -7.62 0.75 -13.32
N ASP A 185 -6.38 1.04 -13.70
CA ASP A 185 -5.96 1.24 -15.09
C ASP A 185 -6.17 -0.05 -15.91
N GLN A 186 -5.91 -1.24 -15.34
CA GLN A 186 -6.21 -2.53 -15.98
C GLN A 186 -7.71 -2.73 -16.21
N VAL A 187 -8.54 -2.41 -15.21
CA VAL A 187 -10.00 -2.48 -15.34
C VAL A 187 -10.49 -1.53 -16.43
N VAL A 188 -9.99 -0.29 -16.46
CA VAL A 188 -10.33 0.70 -17.49
C VAL A 188 -9.90 0.20 -18.87
N ALA A 189 -8.69 -0.33 -19.02
CA ALA A 189 -8.21 -0.87 -20.29
C ALA A 189 -9.07 -2.04 -20.79
N SER A 190 -9.46 -2.95 -19.89
CA SER A 190 -10.38 -4.05 -20.20
C SER A 190 -11.74 -3.53 -20.65
N LEU A 191 -12.33 -2.56 -19.93
CA LEU A 191 -13.61 -1.96 -20.28
C LEU A 191 -13.57 -1.27 -21.66
N VAL A 192 -12.48 -0.56 -21.96
CA VAL A 192 -12.29 0.08 -23.28
C VAL A 192 -12.16 -0.98 -24.38
N GLY A 193 -11.45 -2.09 -24.15
CA GLY A 193 -11.36 -3.21 -25.09
C GLY A 193 -12.72 -3.88 -25.35
N GLU A 194 -13.49 -4.14 -24.29
CA GLU A 194 -14.85 -4.68 -24.44
C GLU A 194 -15.80 -3.71 -25.16
N LEU A 195 -15.64 -2.40 -24.93
CA LEU A 195 -16.39 -1.37 -25.63
C LEU A 195 -15.99 -1.25 -27.11
N ASP A 196 -14.72 -1.50 -27.45
CA ASP A 196 -14.23 -1.54 -28.83
C ASP A 196 -14.93 -2.65 -29.64
N GLU A 197 -14.98 -3.85 -29.08
CA GLU A 197 -15.71 -4.97 -29.69
C GLU A 197 -17.22 -4.72 -29.76
N ALA A 198 -17.81 -4.15 -28.70
CA ALA A 198 -19.23 -3.83 -28.65
C ALA A 198 -19.62 -2.73 -29.66
N ALA A 199 -18.76 -1.72 -29.83
CA ALA A 199 -18.97 -0.62 -30.77
C ALA A 199 -19.06 -1.12 -32.20
N VAL A 200 -18.24 -2.10 -32.59
CA VAL A 200 -18.28 -2.67 -33.94
C VAL A 200 -19.41 -3.67 -34.12
N SER A 201 -19.65 -4.53 -33.13
CA SER A 201 -20.61 -5.64 -33.22
C SER A 201 -22.08 -5.24 -33.03
N GLY A 202 -22.36 -4.02 -32.57
CA GLY A 202 -23.73 -3.51 -32.36
C GLY A 202 -24.46 -4.17 -31.19
N ARG A 203 -23.78 -4.99 -30.38
CA ARG A 203 -24.39 -5.72 -29.28
C ARG A 203 -24.58 -4.81 -28.05
N PRO A 204 -25.80 -4.73 -27.48
CA PRO A 204 -26.00 -4.13 -26.16
C PRO A 204 -25.47 -5.05 -25.03
N PRO A 205 -25.09 -4.50 -23.85
CA PRO A 205 -25.20 -3.10 -23.44
C PRO A 205 -23.82 -2.44 -23.32
N ALA A 206 -23.42 -1.66 -24.32
CA ALA A 206 -22.37 -0.66 -24.14
C ALA A 206 -22.71 0.30 -22.98
N SER A 207 -24.00 0.54 -22.71
CA SER A 207 -24.49 1.43 -21.65
C SER A 207 -24.04 1.04 -20.24
N LEU A 208 -24.08 -0.24 -19.85
CA LEU A 208 -23.62 -0.68 -18.51
C LEU A 208 -22.11 -0.49 -18.35
N ARG A 209 -21.34 -0.80 -19.39
CA ARG A 209 -19.88 -0.61 -19.41
C ARG A 209 -19.49 0.87 -19.40
N LEU A 210 -20.22 1.70 -20.13
CA LEU A 210 -20.05 3.15 -20.11
C LEU A 210 -20.40 3.74 -18.74
N ALA A 211 -21.47 3.26 -18.10
CA ALA A 211 -21.81 3.66 -16.74
C ALA A 211 -20.73 3.25 -15.73
N HIS A 212 -20.18 2.05 -15.86
CA HIS A 212 -19.07 1.59 -15.02
C HIS A 212 -17.81 2.45 -15.25
N LEU A 213 -17.44 2.71 -16.51
CA LEU A 213 -16.33 3.60 -16.83
C LEU A 213 -16.55 5.02 -16.29
N ALA A 214 -17.78 5.55 -16.36
CA ALA A 214 -18.11 6.87 -15.84
C ALA A 214 -18.03 6.95 -14.31
N ALA A 215 -18.37 5.85 -13.61
CA ALA A 215 -18.20 5.76 -12.17
C ALA A 215 -16.72 5.75 -11.75
N LEU A 216 -15.85 5.07 -12.52
CA LEU A 216 -14.41 5.00 -12.24
C LEU A 216 -13.67 6.27 -12.66
N ARG A 217 -13.82 6.70 -13.92
CA ARG A 217 -13.10 7.81 -14.54
C ARG A 217 -14.07 8.72 -15.32
N PRO A 218 -14.78 9.64 -14.66
CA PRO A 218 -15.79 10.48 -15.31
C PRO A 218 -15.22 11.41 -16.40
N GLN A 219 -13.94 11.76 -16.30
CA GLN A 219 -13.23 12.60 -17.28
C GLN A 219 -12.50 11.79 -18.37
N HIS A 220 -12.75 10.48 -18.46
CA HIS A 220 -12.09 9.62 -19.43
C HIS A 220 -12.36 10.10 -20.88
N LEU A 221 -11.35 10.02 -21.74
CA LEU A 221 -11.40 10.55 -23.11
C LEU A 221 -12.55 9.96 -23.94
N LEU A 222 -12.85 8.67 -23.75
CA LEU A 222 -14.00 8.02 -24.38
C LEU A 222 -15.32 8.73 -24.05
N LEU A 223 -15.56 9.02 -22.76
CA LEU A 223 -16.77 9.70 -22.30
C LEU A 223 -16.83 11.15 -22.78
N ARG A 224 -15.69 11.85 -22.78
CA ARG A 224 -15.57 13.20 -23.36
C ARG A 224 -15.90 13.20 -24.86
N THR A 225 -15.49 12.17 -25.59
CA THR A 225 -15.78 12.02 -27.02
C THR A 225 -17.27 11.78 -27.27
N LEU A 226 -17.91 10.93 -26.45
CA LEU A 226 -19.36 10.73 -26.51
C LEU A 226 -20.13 12.01 -26.14
N ALA A 227 -19.69 12.72 -25.10
CA ALA A 227 -20.33 13.95 -24.64
C ALA A 227 -20.16 15.13 -25.61
N ALA A 228 -19.05 15.18 -26.37
CA ALA A 228 -18.85 16.13 -27.45
C ALA A 228 -19.94 16.02 -28.54
N GLY A 229 -20.59 14.85 -28.67
CA GLY A 229 -21.74 14.65 -29.53
C GLY A 229 -21.43 15.02 -30.98
N THR A 230 -22.20 15.96 -31.54
CA THR A 230 -22.03 16.49 -32.91
C THR A 230 -21.29 17.82 -32.96
N ASP A 231 -20.59 18.23 -31.89
CA ASP A 231 -19.82 19.46 -31.90
C ASP A 231 -18.48 19.26 -32.63
N ASP A 232 -18.44 19.70 -33.89
CA ASP A 232 -17.28 19.64 -34.77
C ASP A 232 -16.00 20.19 -34.12
N ARG A 233 -16.09 21.26 -33.32
CA ARG A 233 -14.92 21.90 -32.69
C ARG A 233 -14.40 21.09 -31.52
N ALA A 234 -15.31 20.58 -30.68
CA ALA A 234 -14.95 19.73 -29.56
C ALA A 234 -14.33 18.41 -30.05
N LEU A 235 -14.91 17.76 -31.06
CA LEU A 235 -14.36 16.55 -31.67
C LEU A 235 -12.98 16.79 -32.29
N ALA A 236 -12.77 17.90 -33.00
CA ALA A 236 -11.47 18.25 -33.56
C ALA A 236 -10.40 18.50 -32.47
N ALA A 237 -10.79 19.05 -31.32
CA ALA A 237 -9.88 19.22 -30.19
C ALA A 237 -9.49 17.88 -29.56
N LEU A 238 -10.46 16.99 -29.32
CA LEU A 238 -10.21 15.65 -28.79
C LEU A 238 -9.38 14.79 -29.74
N ALA A 239 -9.61 14.93 -31.05
CA ALA A 239 -8.83 14.23 -32.07
C ALA A 239 -7.34 14.60 -32.00
N ARG A 240 -7.01 15.88 -31.76
CA ARG A 240 -5.62 16.33 -31.54
C ARG A 240 -5.03 15.80 -30.24
N GLU A 241 -5.81 15.77 -29.15
CA GLU A 241 -5.38 15.22 -27.86
C GLU A 241 -5.06 13.72 -27.96
N SER A 242 -5.84 12.98 -28.77
CA SER A 242 -5.67 11.54 -28.99
C SER A 242 -4.44 11.16 -29.84
N ALA A 243 -3.80 12.14 -30.51
CA ALA A 243 -2.69 11.87 -31.43
C ALA A 243 -1.35 11.57 -30.71
N VAL A 244 -1.32 11.63 -29.37
CA VAL A 244 -0.08 11.58 -28.58
C VAL A 244 0.21 10.20 -27.99
N ALA A 245 -0.81 9.36 -27.74
CA ALA A 245 -0.66 8.06 -27.09
C ALA A 245 -1.68 7.02 -27.60
N ASP A 246 -1.27 5.75 -27.70
CA ASP A 246 -2.08 4.66 -28.28
C ASP A 246 -3.37 4.38 -27.50
N ASP A 247 -3.33 4.41 -26.16
CA ASP A 247 -4.53 4.21 -25.33
C ASP A 247 -5.53 5.36 -25.48
N ALA A 248 -5.01 6.60 -25.59
CA ALA A 248 -5.83 7.77 -25.86
C ALA A 248 -6.46 7.68 -27.26
N ARG A 249 -5.71 7.18 -28.24
CA ARG A 249 -6.21 6.93 -29.59
C ARG A 249 -7.33 5.89 -29.60
N ARG A 250 -7.15 4.75 -28.91
CA ARG A 250 -8.18 3.72 -28.78
C ARG A 250 -9.45 4.29 -28.14
N ALA A 251 -9.33 4.99 -27.02
CA ALA A 251 -10.47 5.59 -26.32
C ALA A 251 -11.26 6.57 -27.21
N PHE A 252 -10.55 7.39 -28.00
CA PHE A 252 -11.15 8.30 -28.96
C PHE A 252 -11.87 7.55 -30.11
N GLU A 253 -11.22 6.56 -30.71
CA GLU A 253 -11.78 5.77 -31.82
C GLU A 253 -13.04 5.01 -31.38
N VAL A 254 -13.04 4.40 -30.20
CA VAL A 254 -14.22 3.73 -29.64
C VAL A 254 -15.37 4.72 -29.40
N GLY A 255 -15.09 5.85 -28.75
CA GLY A 255 -16.09 6.89 -28.52
C GLY A 255 -16.66 7.46 -29.81
N LEU A 256 -15.81 7.68 -30.82
CA LEU A 256 -16.22 8.19 -32.13
C LEU A 256 -17.06 7.16 -32.89
N CYS A 257 -16.70 5.88 -32.85
CA CYS A 257 -17.47 4.82 -33.50
C CYS A 257 -18.87 4.69 -32.90
N LEU A 258 -18.98 4.78 -31.57
CA LEU A 258 -20.27 4.79 -30.87
C LEU A 258 -21.10 6.03 -31.20
N ALA A 259 -20.47 7.20 -31.35
CA ALA A 259 -21.14 8.45 -31.71
C ALA A 259 -21.46 8.54 -33.23
N TRP A 260 -20.81 7.73 -34.06
CA TRP A 260 -20.85 7.83 -35.52
C TRP A 260 -22.25 7.89 -36.14
N PRO A 261 -23.26 7.12 -35.69
CA PRO A 261 -24.62 7.21 -36.25
C PRO A 261 -25.24 8.60 -36.14
N ALA A 262 -24.84 9.38 -35.13
CA ALA A 262 -25.38 10.70 -34.86
C ALA A 262 -24.53 11.85 -35.43
N LEU A 263 -23.33 11.57 -35.95
CA LEU A 263 -22.41 12.61 -36.41
C LEU A 263 -22.93 13.34 -37.66
N SER A 264 -22.71 14.65 -37.69
CA SER A 264 -22.93 15.46 -38.89
C SER A 264 -21.92 15.09 -39.99
N GLU A 265 -22.30 15.32 -41.25
CA GLU A 265 -21.39 15.09 -42.37
C GLU A 265 -20.17 16.03 -42.33
N SER A 266 -20.34 17.25 -41.82
CA SER A 266 -19.25 18.21 -41.62
C SER A 266 -18.25 17.74 -40.56
N ALA A 267 -18.74 17.26 -39.40
CA ALA A 267 -17.91 16.68 -38.36
C ALA A 267 -17.09 15.52 -38.91
N TRP A 268 -17.75 14.60 -39.61
CA TRP A 268 -17.08 13.45 -40.22
C TRP A 268 -15.97 13.87 -41.18
N ARG A 269 -16.26 14.77 -42.14
CA ARG A 269 -15.25 15.24 -43.10
C ARG A 269 -14.08 15.94 -42.43
N GLY A 270 -14.33 16.66 -41.33
CA GLY A 270 -13.27 17.28 -40.51
C GLY A 270 -12.36 16.26 -39.82
N LEU A 271 -12.86 15.07 -39.51
CA LEU A 271 -12.13 13.99 -38.83
C LEU A 271 -11.39 13.05 -39.79
N VAL A 272 -11.82 12.94 -41.05
CA VAL A 272 -11.19 12.08 -42.08
C VAL A 272 -9.65 12.27 -42.16
N PRO A 273 -9.09 13.50 -42.19
CA PRO A 273 -7.64 13.68 -42.23
C PRO A 273 -6.93 13.08 -41.01
N VAL A 274 -7.52 13.20 -39.83
CA VAL A 274 -6.95 12.70 -38.56
C VAL A 274 -7.03 11.17 -38.47
N LEU A 275 -8.13 10.59 -38.97
CA LEU A 275 -8.30 9.14 -39.02
C LEU A 275 -7.30 8.50 -39.99
N ARG A 276 -7.02 9.13 -41.13
CA ARG A 276 -6.09 8.61 -42.16
C ARG A 276 -4.60 8.67 -41.79
N GLN A 277 -4.20 9.58 -40.90
CA GLN A 277 -2.78 9.80 -40.58
C GLN A 277 -2.24 8.85 -39.50
N GLY A 278 -3.09 8.21 -38.70
CA GLY A 278 -2.68 7.33 -37.60
C GLY A 278 -2.80 5.85 -37.92
N THR A 279 -2.13 5.01 -37.13
CA THR A 279 -2.44 3.57 -37.06
C THR A 279 -3.70 3.35 -36.22
N PRO A 280 -4.60 2.44 -36.63
CA PRO A 280 -5.81 2.14 -35.85
C PRO A 280 -5.40 1.40 -34.57
N ALA A 281 -5.95 1.83 -33.44
CA ALA A 281 -5.60 1.27 -32.14
C ALA A 281 -6.49 0.08 -31.72
N GLY A 282 -7.60 -0.13 -32.43
CA GLY A 282 -8.56 -1.21 -32.19
C GLY A 282 -9.50 -1.45 -33.37
N HIS A 283 -10.52 -2.28 -33.15
CA HIS A 283 -11.51 -2.66 -34.16
C HIS A 283 -12.37 -1.47 -34.61
N ALA A 284 -12.78 -0.61 -33.68
CA ALA A 284 -13.48 0.63 -33.98
C ALA A 284 -12.63 1.55 -34.87
N GLY A 285 -11.32 1.63 -34.60
CA GLY A 285 -10.36 2.35 -35.43
C GLY A 285 -10.27 1.82 -36.84
N LEU A 286 -10.17 0.50 -37.02
CA LEU A 286 -10.16 -0.16 -38.33
C LEU A 286 -11.42 0.16 -39.13
N LEU A 287 -12.58 0.11 -38.50
CA LEU A 287 -13.86 0.42 -39.13
C LEU A 287 -13.95 1.91 -39.56
N LEU A 288 -13.56 2.83 -38.69
CA LEU A 288 -13.55 4.26 -38.96
C LEU A 288 -12.56 4.63 -40.07
N GLN A 289 -11.39 4.00 -40.09
CA GLN A 289 -10.39 4.20 -41.14
C GLN A 289 -10.83 3.63 -42.49
N ALA A 290 -11.45 2.46 -42.51
CA ALA A 290 -12.03 1.92 -43.72
C ALA A 290 -13.03 2.92 -44.35
N ALA A 291 -13.89 3.53 -43.53
CA ALA A 291 -14.81 4.56 -44.02
C ALA A 291 -14.11 5.85 -44.45
N ALA A 292 -13.09 6.29 -43.71
CA ALA A 292 -12.35 7.51 -44.05
C ALA A 292 -11.56 7.38 -45.36
N CYS A 293 -10.97 6.21 -45.62
CA CYS A 293 -10.28 5.90 -46.87
C CYS A 293 -11.27 5.76 -48.04
N ALA A 294 -12.43 5.11 -47.82
CA ALA A 294 -13.47 5.01 -48.83
C ALA A 294 -14.02 6.39 -49.25
N GLU A 295 -14.25 7.30 -48.30
CA GLU A 295 -14.65 8.68 -48.58
C GLU A 295 -13.62 9.43 -49.43
N GLY A 296 -12.33 9.13 -49.22
CA GLY A 296 -11.22 9.70 -49.97
C GLY A 296 -10.94 9.04 -51.33
N GLY A 297 -11.70 8.01 -51.71
CA GLY A 297 -11.51 7.24 -52.95
C GLY A 297 -10.37 6.21 -52.91
N ASP A 298 -9.77 5.96 -51.74
CA ASP A 298 -8.72 4.95 -51.54
C ASP A 298 -9.34 3.60 -51.15
N TYR A 299 -10.00 2.98 -52.14
CA TYR A 299 -10.77 1.76 -51.94
C TYR A 299 -9.89 0.54 -51.60
N GLU A 300 -8.65 0.47 -52.12
CA GLU A 300 -7.75 -0.65 -51.83
C GLU A 300 -7.33 -0.65 -50.36
N THR A 301 -6.94 0.50 -49.81
CA THR A 301 -6.60 0.62 -48.39
C THR A 301 -7.82 0.39 -47.50
N ALA A 302 -8.98 0.90 -47.91
CA ALA A 302 -10.22 0.69 -47.17
C ALA A 302 -10.60 -0.80 -47.10
N VAL A 303 -10.45 -1.57 -48.19
CA VAL A 303 -10.72 -3.02 -48.23
C VAL A 303 -9.74 -3.78 -47.33
N ARG A 304 -8.46 -3.40 -47.33
CA ARG A 304 -7.45 -3.99 -46.43
C ARG A 304 -7.82 -3.82 -44.95
N HIS A 305 -8.30 -2.64 -44.54
CA HIS A 305 -8.77 -2.44 -43.16
C HIS A 305 -10.03 -3.25 -42.83
N LEU A 306 -10.96 -3.40 -43.78
CA LEU A 306 -12.13 -4.28 -43.61
C LEU A 306 -11.74 -5.76 -43.49
N HIS A 307 -10.72 -6.21 -44.24
CA HIS A 307 -10.19 -7.57 -44.09
C HIS A 307 -9.54 -7.80 -42.73
N ALA A 308 -8.81 -6.81 -42.21
CA ALA A 308 -8.27 -6.87 -40.85
C ALA A 308 -9.39 -6.93 -39.78
N LEU A 309 -10.58 -6.39 -40.08
CA LEU A 309 -11.76 -6.48 -39.23
C LEU A 309 -12.46 -7.86 -39.30
N ALA A 310 -12.17 -8.69 -40.31
CA ALA A 310 -12.82 -9.98 -40.50
C ALA A 310 -12.48 -11.02 -39.41
N GLU A 311 -11.49 -10.72 -38.54
CA GLU A 311 -11.20 -11.48 -37.33
C GLU A 311 -12.28 -11.30 -36.23
N VAL A 312 -13.14 -10.27 -36.36
CA VAL A 312 -14.26 -10.01 -35.44
C VAL A 312 -15.46 -10.89 -35.82
N PRO A 313 -16.07 -11.64 -34.86
CA PRO A 313 -17.08 -12.66 -35.16
C PRO A 313 -18.41 -12.11 -35.72
N SER A 314 -18.72 -10.83 -35.53
CA SER A 314 -19.90 -10.18 -36.12
C SER A 314 -19.74 -8.66 -36.14
N VAL A 315 -19.88 -8.04 -37.31
CA VAL A 315 -19.97 -6.58 -37.49
C VAL A 315 -21.43 -6.17 -37.59
N ASP A 316 -21.82 -5.07 -36.95
CA ASP A 316 -23.18 -4.54 -36.98
C ASP A 316 -23.64 -4.20 -38.42
N ALA A 317 -24.88 -4.58 -38.73
CA ALA A 317 -25.46 -4.34 -40.05
C ALA A 317 -25.56 -2.84 -40.38
N GLY A 318 -25.79 -1.97 -39.38
CA GLY A 318 -25.84 -0.53 -39.57
C GLY A 318 -24.48 0.10 -39.86
N HIS A 319 -23.38 -0.50 -39.39
CA HIS A 319 -22.02 -0.11 -39.81
C HIS A 319 -21.72 -0.55 -41.24
N VAL A 320 -22.13 -1.76 -41.62
CA VAL A 320 -21.98 -2.26 -42.99
C VAL A 320 -22.78 -1.41 -43.98
N GLU A 321 -24.03 -1.06 -43.67
CA GLU A 321 -24.86 -0.20 -44.52
C GLU A 321 -24.24 1.19 -44.72
N ARG A 322 -23.71 1.80 -43.65
CA ARG A 322 -23.03 3.11 -43.71
C ARG A 322 -21.72 3.06 -44.49
N LEU A 323 -20.99 1.95 -44.43
CA LEU A 323 -19.81 1.74 -45.26
C LEU A 323 -20.20 1.59 -46.73
N LEU A 324 -21.20 0.75 -47.04
CA LEU A 324 -21.66 0.51 -48.40
C LEU A 324 -22.24 1.76 -49.05
N SER A 325 -22.99 2.58 -48.30
CA SER A 325 -23.50 3.84 -48.84
C SER A 325 -22.38 4.82 -49.22
N ARG A 326 -21.20 4.73 -48.60
CA ARG A 326 -20.01 5.51 -48.97
C ARG A 326 -19.16 4.86 -50.06
N TYR A 327 -19.11 3.52 -50.10
CA TYR A 327 -18.36 2.75 -51.08
C TYR A 327 -19.01 2.66 -52.46
N VAL A 328 -20.33 2.49 -52.50
CA VAL A 328 -21.06 2.03 -53.69
C VAL A 328 -21.87 3.17 -54.33
N VAL A 329 -22.31 4.15 -53.55
CA VAL A 329 -23.19 5.23 -54.03
C VAL A 329 -22.64 6.57 -53.59
N ALA A 330 -21.78 7.20 -54.40
CA ALA A 330 -21.33 8.55 -54.08
C ALA A 330 -22.58 9.48 -54.00
N PRO A 331 -22.82 10.22 -52.90
CA PRO A 331 -23.99 11.09 -52.76
C PRO A 331 -24.12 12.14 -53.87
N ARG A 332 -22.99 12.50 -54.50
CA ARG A 332 -22.94 13.43 -55.65
C ARG A 332 -23.48 12.81 -56.95
N GLN A 333 -23.49 11.49 -57.07
CA GLN A 333 -23.98 10.79 -58.28
C GLN A 333 -25.50 10.57 -58.26
N THR A 334 -26.12 10.48 -57.07
CA THR A 334 -27.58 10.41 -56.92
C THR A 334 -28.26 11.79 -56.96
N GLN A 335 -27.52 12.85 -56.67
CA GLN A 335 -27.98 14.24 -56.79
C GLN A 335 -27.76 14.84 -58.19
N ALA A 336 -27.03 14.16 -59.07
CA ALA A 336 -26.87 14.59 -60.45
C ALA A 336 -28.20 14.39 -61.19
N TRP A 337 -28.81 15.48 -61.67
CA TRP A 337 -29.86 15.38 -62.68
C TRP A 337 -29.33 14.56 -63.85
N CYS A 338 -30.18 13.70 -64.41
CA CYS A 338 -29.90 12.58 -65.34
C CYS A 338 -29.13 12.89 -66.64
N TRP A 339 -28.54 14.09 -66.76
CA TRP A 339 -27.97 14.67 -67.96
C TRP A 339 -26.52 15.15 -67.75
N GLN A 340 -26.00 15.23 -66.51
CA GLN A 340 -24.67 15.83 -66.25
C GLN A 340 -23.61 14.88 -65.70
N THR A 341 -23.98 13.72 -65.15
CA THR A 341 -23.02 12.67 -64.76
C THR A 341 -23.74 11.32 -64.82
N PRO A 342 -23.13 10.25 -65.37
CA PRO A 342 -23.76 8.94 -65.32
C PRO A 342 -23.96 8.55 -63.86
N SER A 343 -25.22 8.33 -63.47
CA SER A 343 -25.54 7.55 -62.28
C SER A 343 -24.83 6.20 -62.41
N PRO A 344 -24.17 5.69 -61.36
CA PRO A 344 -23.43 4.45 -61.47
C PRO A 344 -24.37 3.36 -61.96
N GLY A 345 -24.02 2.76 -63.09
CA GLY A 345 -24.81 1.68 -63.67
C GLY A 345 -24.84 0.51 -62.69
N VAL A 346 -25.87 -0.33 -62.76
CA VAL A 346 -25.94 -1.58 -61.98
C VAL A 346 -24.65 -2.41 -62.14
N ALA A 347 -24.00 -2.35 -63.31
CA ALA A 347 -22.72 -2.98 -63.57
C ALA A 347 -21.53 -2.41 -62.77
N GLU A 348 -21.49 -1.10 -62.52
CA GLU A 348 -20.45 -0.45 -61.71
C GLU A 348 -20.65 -0.74 -60.23
N ILE A 349 -21.90 -0.73 -59.77
CA ILE A 349 -22.28 -1.17 -58.42
C ILE A 349 -21.84 -2.62 -58.21
N LEU A 350 -22.16 -3.50 -59.17
CA LEU A 350 -21.76 -4.91 -59.13
C LEU A 350 -20.24 -5.06 -59.21
N ALA A 351 -19.53 -4.25 -60.01
CA ALA A 351 -18.07 -4.28 -60.07
C ALA A 351 -17.42 -3.89 -58.74
N SER A 352 -17.93 -2.87 -58.05
CA SER A 352 -17.47 -2.48 -56.72
C SER A 352 -17.76 -3.55 -55.67
N ILE A 353 -18.94 -4.19 -55.72
CA ILE A 353 -19.28 -5.33 -54.86
C ILE A 353 -18.39 -6.55 -55.14
N ILE A 354 -18.10 -6.82 -56.42
CA ILE A 354 -17.19 -7.90 -56.84
C ILE A 354 -15.78 -7.59 -56.34
N GLN A 355 -15.29 -6.35 -56.50
CA GLN A 355 -13.99 -5.93 -56.02
C GLN A 355 -13.86 -6.10 -54.49
N LEU A 356 -14.88 -5.71 -53.73
CA LEU A 356 -14.98 -5.98 -52.28
C LEU A 356 -14.89 -7.49 -51.95
N ARG A 357 -15.42 -8.36 -52.83
CA ARG A 357 -15.46 -9.81 -52.63
C ARG A 357 -14.20 -10.54 -53.11
N THR A 358 -13.53 -10.04 -54.15
CA THR A 358 -12.43 -10.75 -54.84
C THR A 358 -11.04 -10.25 -54.47
N SER A 359 -10.93 -9.05 -53.90
CA SER A 359 -9.65 -8.47 -53.48
C SER A 359 -9.13 -9.19 -52.23
N ARG A 360 -8.52 -10.37 -52.40
CA ARG A 360 -7.80 -11.01 -51.28
C ARG A 360 -6.63 -10.11 -50.86
N PRO A 361 -6.41 -9.89 -49.56
CA PRO A 361 -5.21 -9.23 -49.08
C PRO A 361 -3.99 -10.06 -49.52
N ARG A 362 -2.98 -9.40 -50.10
CA ARG A 362 -1.66 -9.99 -50.34
C ARG A 362 -0.83 -9.94 -49.07
#